data_AF-A0A941ZEQ4-F1
#
_entry.id   AF-A0A941ZEQ4-F1
#
_cell.length_a   1.000
_cell.length_b   1.000
_cell.length_c   1.000
_cell.angle_alpha   90.00
_cell.angle_beta   90.00
_cell.angle_gamma   90.00
#
_symmetry.space_group_name_H-M   'P 1'
#
loop_
_entity.id
_entity.type
_entity.pdbx_description
1 polymer ?
#
loop_
_entity_poly.entity_id
_entity_poly.type
_entity_poly.pdbx_seq_one_letter_code
_entity_poly.pdbx_strand_id
1 'polypeptide(L)'
;MTAKNNRKIKVLAPLSDFNWEGNRFQIHDLGLIKRLDETPDLSWCEDGLSAADKDELRYVSHWLAFEQSKQEKLSPSEKINILLLALWIVRPTRVQVRFRFELQQSSGHGRLSRYYDQFQWINTQVKDRLETHHLQKLQAVVDSLKAIYITHKRLWNSFILTFNGCTTIHWQVAFICFGAAAEGILTYENGPGVTKRLAKSFACLTKKNKSPERFCLSCI
;
A
#
# COMPACT_ATOMS: atom_id res chain seq x y z
N MET A 1 33.98 17.53 -17.71
CA MET A 1 33.04 16.74 -16.90
C MET A 1 31.84 17.61 -16.57
N THR A 2 30.78 17.55 -17.38
CA THR A 2 29.56 18.34 -17.18
C THR A 2 28.72 17.73 -16.07
N ALA A 3 28.41 18.52 -15.04
CA ALA A 3 27.49 18.14 -13.98
C ALA A 3 26.14 17.72 -14.61
N LYS A 4 25.86 16.42 -14.64
CA LYS A 4 24.53 15.91 -15.00
C LYS A 4 23.57 16.49 -13.98
N ASN A 5 22.82 17.50 -14.40
CA ASN A 5 21.76 18.15 -13.65
C ASN A 5 20.85 17.05 -13.07
N ASN A 6 21.00 16.75 -11.78
CA ASN A 6 20.21 15.75 -11.08
C ASN A 6 18.81 16.35 -10.87
N ARG A 7 18.02 16.42 -11.94
CA ARG A 7 16.64 16.90 -11.90
C ARG A 7 15.86 16.00 -10.95
N LYS A 8 15.57 16.52 -9.77
CA LYS A 8 14.68 15.90 -8.80
C LYS A 8 13.23 16.23 -9.16
N ILE A 9 12.37 15.23 -9.10
CA ILE A 9 10.93 15.37 -9.29
C ILE A 9 10.30 15.31 -7.90
N LYS A 10 9.46 16.27 -7.57
CA LYS A 10 8.67 16.22 -6.33
C LYS A 10 7.41 15.40 -6.60
N VAL A 11 7.21 14.35 -5.83
CA VAL A 11 6.03 13.49 -5.92
C VAL A 11 5.10 13.80 -4.78
N LEU A 12 3.82 13.94 -5.10
CA LEU A 12 2.71 14.08 -4.14
C LEU A 12 1.67 13.02 -4.44
N ALA A 13 1.25 12.30 -3.40
CA ALA A 13 0.25 11.26 -3.48
C ALA A 13 -0.79 11.48 -2.35
N PRO A 14 -2.04 11.81 -2.66
CA PRO A 14 -3.11 11.93 -1.68
C PRO A 14 -3.39 10.56 -1.05
N LEU A 15 -3.55 10.53 0.28
CA LEU A 15 -3.92 9.34 1.04
C LEU A 15 -5.42 9.41 1.37
N SER A 16 -6.26 8.95 0.45
CA SER A 16 -7.72 8.86 0.65
C SER A 16 -8.03 7.86 1.78
N ASP A 17 -9.06 8.11 2.58
CA ASP A 17 -9.45 7.31 3.76
C ASP A 17 -8.33 7.12 4.82
N PHE A 18 -7.32 8.02 4.84
CA PHE A 18 -6.24 8.01 5.83
C PHE A 18 -6.63 8.76 7.11
N ASN A 19 -7.18 8.02 8.07
CA ASN A 19 -7.66 8.57 9.33
C ASN A 19 -6.59 8.49 10.43
N TRP A 20 -5.67 9.45 10.41
CA TRP A 20 -4.68 9.70 11.46
C TRP A 20 -4.77 11.17 11.87
N GLU A 21 -4.69 11.47 13.16
CA GLU A 21 -4.85 12.84 13.68
C GLU A 21 -3.55 13.65 13.74
N GLY A 22 -2.39 12.99 13.56
CA GLY A 22 -1.11 13.68 13.61
C GLY A 22 -0.84 14.53 12.37
N ASN A 23 0.15 15.41 12.44
CA ASN A 23 0.40 16.37 11.36
C ASN A 23 1.52 15.93 10.40
N ARG A 24 2.57 15.28 10.90
CA ARG A 24 3.77 14.95 10.12
C ARG A 24 4.43 13.68 10.62
N PHE A 25 4.76 12.77 9.71
CA PHE A 25 5.46 11.53 10.01
C PHE A 25 6.45 11.19 8.89
N GLN A 26 7.74 11.12 9.23
CA GLN A 26 8.80 10.80 8.27
C GLN A 26 9.03 9.28 8.22
N ILE A 27 9.06 8.73 7.00
CA ILE A 27 9.51 7.38 6.71
C ILE A 27 10.84 7.54 5.96
N HIS A 28 11.94 7.08 6.56
CA HIS A 28 13.32 7.45 6.17
C HIS A 28 13.62 7.27 4.66
N ASP A 29 12.89 6.41 3.97
CA ASP A 29 13.13 6.06 2.57
C ASP A 29 11.92 6.17 1.63
N LEU A 30 10.72 6.33 2.17
CA LEU A 30 9.50 6.42 1.36
C LEU A 30 9.00 7.85 1.22
N GLY A 31 9.28 8.70 2.20
CA GLY A 31 8.87 10.08 2.18
C GLY A 31 8.24 10.55 3.48
N LEU A 32 7.65 11.73 3.40
CA LEU A 32 6.97 12.39 4.49
C LEU A 32 5.46 12.23 4.29
N ILE A 33 4.79 11.62 5.25
CA ILE A 33 3.35 11.76 5.40
C ILE A 33 3.11 13.09 6.10
N LYS A 34 2.29 13.96 5.51
CA LYS A 34 1.94 15.23 6.13
C LYS A 34 0.48 15.57 5.89
N ARG A 35 -0.12 16.19 6.90
CA ARG A 35 -1.33 16.97 6.75
C ARG A 35 -1.00 18.19 5.91
N LEU A 36 -1.88 18.52 4.98
CA LEU A 36 -1.79 19.75 4.22
C LEU A 36 -2.92 20.67 4.69
N ASP A 37 -2.55 21.81 5.25
CA ASP A 37 -3.51 22.84 5.64
C ASP A 37 -4.13 23.50 4.40
N GLU A 38 -3.36 23.55 3.30
CA GLU A 38 -3.81 23.98 1.98
C GLU A 38 -3.44 22.93 0.93
N THR A 39 -4.37 22.61 0.03
CA THR A 39 -4.12 21.73 -1.11
C THR A 39 -2.92 22.24 -1.91
N PRO A 40 -2.04 21.34 -2.41
CA PRO A 40 -0.94 21.77 -3.28
C PRO A 40 -1.49 22.57 -4.46
N ASP A 41 -0.70 23.51 -4.98
CA ASP A 41 -1.05 24.15 -6.25
C ASP A 41 -1.10 23.10 -7.36
N LEU A 42 -2.33 22.80 -7.80
CA LEU A 42 -2.65 21.85 -8.86
C LEU A 42 -3.21 22.56 -10.09
N SER A 43 -3.12 23.90 -10.16
CA SER A 43 -3.65 24.72 -11.27
C SER A 43 -3.20 24.22 -12.64
N TRP A 44 -1.94 23.79 -12.76
CA TRP A 44 -1.35 23.22 -13.98
C TRP A 44 -2.01 21.92 -14.49
N CYS A 45 -2.83 21.24 -13.67
CA CYS A 45 -3.57 20.03 -14.06
C CYS A 45 -5.08 20.12 -13.82
N GLU A 46 -5.62 21.31 -13.54
CA GLU A 46 -7.04 21.48 -13.27
C GLU A 46 -7.94 21.06 -14.43
N ASP A 47 -7.52 21.35 -15.67
CA ASP A 47 -8.25 20.93 -16.88
C ASP A 47 -8.20 19.41 -17.07
N GLY A 48 -7.18 18.78 -16.51
CA GLY A 48 -7.01 17.34 -16.56
C GLY A 48 -7.86 16.59 -15.55
N LEU A 49 -8.40 17.24 -14.52
CA LEU A 49 -9.15 16.63 -13.41
C LEU A 49 -10.67 16.73 -13.63
N SER A 50 -11.37 15.60 -13.45
CA SER A 50 -12.83 15.59 -13.47
C SER A 50 -13.42 16.33 -12.26
N ALA A 51 -14.70 16.72 -12.31
CA ALA A 51 -15.38 17.29 -11.15
C ALA A 51 -15.35 16.34 -9.93
N ALA A 52 -15.49 15.03 -10.17
CA ALA A 52 -15.39 14.01 -9.12
C ALA A 52 -13.97 13.90 -8.55
N ASP A 53 -12.93 14.00 -9.39
CA ASP A 53 -11.54 14.00 -8.94
C ASP A 53 -11.26 15.20 -8.03
N LYS A 54 -11.75 16.38 -8.43
CA LYS A 54 -11.62 17.62 -7.66
C LYS A 54 -12.32 17.52 -6.31
N ASP A 55 -13.51 16.92 -6.28
CA ASP A 55 -14.26 16.71 -5.04
C ASP A 55 -13.53 15.72 -4.12
N GLU A 56 -13.05 14.59 -4.64
CA GLU A 56 -12.25 13.63 -3.84
C GLU A 56 -11.02 14.30 -3.21
N LEU A 57 -10.26 15.07 -3.99
CA LEU A 57 -9.05 15.72 -3.51
C LEU A 57 -9.29 16.76 -2.42
N ARG A 58 -10.49 17.39 -2.37
CA ARG A 58 -10.87 18.36 -1.31
C ARG A 58 -10.95 17.72 0.06
N TYR A 59 -11.34 16.46 0.15
CA TYR A 59 -11.52 15.76 1.43
C TYR A 59 -10.26 15.03 1.91
N VAL A 60 -9.19 15.02 1.10
CA VAL A 60 -7.92 14.40 1.48
C VAL A 60 -7.20 15.27 2.51
N SER A 61 -7.09 14.76 3.73
CA SER A 61 -6.38 15.43 4.81
C SER A 61 -4.86 15.23 4.74
N HIS A 62 -4.39 14.08 4.26
CA HIS A 62 -2.99 13.67 4.33
C HIS A 62 -2.42 13.29 2.97
N TRP A 63 -1.14 13.63 2.81
CA TRP A 63 -0.40 13.41 1.58
C TRP A 63 0.93 12.75 1.89
N LEU A 64 1.29 11.76 1.07
CA LEU A 64 2.66 11.29 0.97
C LEU A 64 3.43 12.22 0.02
N ALA A 65 4.55 12.76 0.50
CA ALA A 65 5.43 13.64 -0.26
C ALA A 65 6.87 13.15 -0.23
N PHE A 66 7.51 13.06 -1.39
CA PHE A 66 8.93 12.73 -1.50
C PHE A 66 9.57 13.33 -2.75
N GLU A 67 10.89 13.38 -2.76
CA GLU A 67 11.65 13.67 -3.97
C GLU A 67 12.08 12.37 -4.63
N GLN A 68 12.05 12.35 -5.97
CA GLN A 68 12.51 11.24 -6.78
C GLN A 68 13.67 11.72 -7.66
N SER A 69 14.82 11.07 -7.52
CA SER A 69 15.94 11.19 -8.44
C SER A 69 15.95 10.04 -9.45
N LYS A 70 16.61 10.24 -10.61
CA LYS A 70 16.80 9.19 -11.63
C LYS A 70 17.67 8.02 -11.17
N GLN A 71 18.42 8.18 -10.08
CA GLN A 71 19.39 7.20 -9.58
C GLN A 71 18.79 6.29 -8.50
N GLU A 72 17.59 6.60 -8.02
CA GLU A 72 16.92 5.78 -7.01
C GLU A 72 16.42 4.46 -7.60
N LYS A 73 16.62 3.38 -6.82
CA LYS A 73 16.24 2.02 -7.22
C LYS A 73 14.72 1.82 -7.28
N LEU A 74 14.00 2.44 -6.36
CA LEU A 74 12.54 2.35 -6.28
C LEU A 74 11.91 3.48 -7.09
N SER A 75 11.00 3.12 -7.98
CA SER A 75 10.11 4.04 -8.66
C SER A 75 9.08 4.64 -7.69
N PRO A 76 8.45 5.78 -8.05
CA PRO A 76 7.38 6.36 -7.24
C PRO A 76 6.22 5.41 -6.97
N SER A 77 5.82 4.59 -7.97
CA SER A 77 4.77 3.58 -7.79
C SER A 77 5.17 2.53 -6.75
N GLU A 78 6.41 2.02 -6.81
CA GLU A 78 6.87 1.00 -5.87
C GLU A 78 6.91 1.53 -4.44
N LYS A 79 7.33 2.79 -4.23
CA LYS A 79 7.30 3.42 -2.90
C LYS A 79 5.88 3.52 -2.33
N ILE A 80 4.92 3.94 -3.17
CA ILE A 80 3.51 4.01 -2.79
C ILE A 80 2.97 2.62 -2.45
N ASN A 81 3.26 1.61 -3.28
CA ASN A 81 2.80 0.24 -3.06
C ASN A 81 3.40 -0.37 -1.78
N ILE A 82 4.69 -0.16 -1.52
CA ILE A 82 5.35 -0.57 -0.28
C ILE A 82 4.69 0.10 0.92
N LEU A 83 4.37 1.40 0.83
CA LEU A 83 3.67 2.12 1.90
C LEU A 83 2.30 1.51 2.19
N LEU A 84 1.46 1.34 1.16
CA LEU A 84 0.11 0.81 1.29
C LEU A 84 0.11 -0.60 1.89
N LEU A 85 1.03 -1.46 1.41
CA LEU A 85 1.19 -2.80 1.93
C LEU A 85 1.69 -2.79 3.38
N ALA A 86 2.68 -1.96 3.71
CA ALA A 86 3.19 -1.84 5.07
C ALA A 86 2.12 -1.34 6.02
N LEU A 87 1.30 -0.37 5.60
CA LEU A 87 0.14 0.09 6.36
C LEU A 87 -0.82 -1.07 6.60
N TRP A 88 -1.20 -1.81 5.56
CA TRP A 88 -2.10 -2.96 5.67
C TRP A 88 -1.58 -4.05 6.62
N ILE A 89 -0.27 -4.36 6.57
CA ILE A 89 0.37 -5.34 7.46
C ILE A 89 0.31 -4.89 8.92
N VAL A 90 0.64 -3.62 9.19
CA VAL A 90 0.63 -3.07 10.56
C VAL A 90 -0.80 -2.93 11.08
N ARG A 91 -1.69 -2.45 10.23
CA ARG A 91 -3.08 -2.13 10.52
C ARG A 91 -3.89 -2.20 9.23
N PRO A 92 -4.76 -3.21 9.05
CA PRO A 92 -5.66 -3.24 7.90
C PRO A 92 -6.50 -1.95 7.85
N THR A 93 -6.30 -1.17 6.79
CA THR A 93 -6.93 0.14 6.60
C THR A 93 -7.58 0.22 5.23
N ARG A 94 -8.41 1.25 5.03
CA ARG A 94 -9.05 1.58 3.74
C ARG A 94 -8.22 2.56 2.91
N VAL A 95 -6.97 2.79 3.31
CA VAL A 95 -6.15 3.84 2.71
C VAL A 95 -5.93 3.54 1.24
N GLN A 96 -6.20 4.54 0.40
CA GLN A 96 -6.01 4.45 -1.05
C GLN A 96 -5.14 5.60 -1.56
N VAL A 97 -4.42 5.34 -2.64
CA VAL A 97 -3.75 6.36 -3.44
C VAL A 97 -4.28 6.24 -4.86
N ARG A 98 -5.22 7.11 -5.23
CA ARG A 98 -5.82 7.12 -6.58
C ARG A 98 -5.12 8.04 -7.55
N PHE A 99 -4.36 9.00 -7.04
CA PHE A 99 -3.64 9.98 -7.85
C PHE A 99 -2.17 10.00 -7.48
N ARG A 100 -1.33 10.31 -8.45
CA ARG A 100 0.06 10.68 -8.24
C ARG A 100 0.38 11.91 -9.07
N PHE A 101 0.87 12.93 -8.40
CA PHE A 101 1.30 14.18 -9.01
C PHE A 101 2.82 14.24 -8.97
N GLU A 102 3.44 14.38 -10.13
CA GLU A 102 4.87 14.54 -10.30
C GLU A 102 5.17 15.96 -10.77
N LEU A 103 5.77 16.77 -9.91
CA LEU A 103 6.08 18.17 -10.16
C LEU A 103 7.57 18.31 -10.53
N GLN A 104 7.86 18.85 -11.72
CA GLN A 104 9.23 19.22 -12.07
C GLN A 104 9.55 20.60 -11.49
N GLN A 105 10.50 20.65 -10.55
CA GLN A 105 10.88 21.89 -9.85
C GLN A 105 11.35 23.01 -10.81
N SER A 106 11.84 22.67 -12.00
CA SER A 106 12.48 23.61 -12.93
C SER A 106 11.59 24.15 -14.06
N SER A 107 10.39 23.62 -14.28
CA SER A 107 9.61 23.92 -15.50
C SER A 107 8.16 24.36 -15.24
N GLY A 108 7.69 24.30 -13.99
CA GLY A 108 6.26 24.55 -13.70
C GLY A 108 5.32 23.55 -14.39
N HIS A 109 5.86 22.48 -14.97
CA HIS A 109 5.09 21.42 -15.60
C HIS A 109 5.09 20.20 -14.70
N GLY A 110 3.93 19.58 -14.58
CA GLY A 110 3.75 18.36 -13.83
C GLY A 110 3.20 17.23 -14.70
N ARG A 111 3.20 16.02 -14.14
CA ARG A 111 2.52 14.86 -14.68
C ARG A 111 1.52 14.36 -13.65
N LEU A 112 0.29 14.17 -14.10
CA LEU A 112 -0.76 13.48 -13.35
C LEU A 112 -0.81 12.02 -13.80
N SER A 113 -0.80 11.10 -12.84
CA SER A 113 -1.09 9.67 -13.06
C SER A 113 -2.30 9.27 -12.21
N ARG A 114 -3.22 8.50 -12.80
CA ARG A 114 -4.38 7.92 -12.11
C ARG A 114 -4.17 6.44 -11.90
N TYR A 115 -4.47 5.98 -10.69
CA TYR A 115 -4.51 4.57 -10.35
C TYR A 115 -5.97 4.15 -10.20
N TYR A 116 -6.44 3.37 -11.18
CA TYR A 116 -7.80 2.84 -11.17
C TYR A 116 -7.91 1.56 -10.32
N ASP A 117 -6.77 0.89 -10.08
CA ASP A 117 -6.72 -0.28 -9.22
C ASP A 117 -6.72 0.12 -7.74
N GLN A 118 -7.80 -0.26 -7.07
CA GLN A 118 -7.96 -0.04 -5.65
C GLN A 118 -7.42 -1.22 -4.86
N PHE A 119 -6.66 -0.90 -3.81
CA PHE A 119 -6.30 -1.84 -2.77
C PHE A 119 -7.60 -2.27 -2.05
N GLN A 120 -7.84 -3.57 -1.99
CA GLN A 120 -9.00 -4.21 -1.40
C GLN A 120 -8.76 -4.49 0.08
N TRP A 121 -9.85 -4.49 0.82
CA TRP A 121 -9.87 -4.80 2.24
C TRP A 121 -11.12 -5.60 2.58
N ILE A 122 -11.04 -6.35 3.67
CA ILE A 122 -12.20 -7.06 4.23
C ILE A 122 -12.87 -6.11 5.22
N ASN A 123 -14.11 -5.70 4.95
CA ASN A 123 -14.84 -4.71 5.76
C ASN A 123 -14.86 -5.03 7.27
N THR A 124 -14.86 -6.31 7.65
CA THR A 124 -14.86 -6.72 9.07
C THR A 124 -13.49 -6.62 9.76
N GLN A 125 -12.41 -6.54 8.98
CA GLN A 125 -11.03 -6.49 9.49
C GLN A 125 -10.45 -5.08 9.48
N VAL A 126 -11.00 -4.20 8.64
CA VAL A 126 -10.64 -2.78 8.59
C VAL A 126 -10.76 -2.16 9.96
N LYS A 127 -9.78 -1.29 10.26
CA LYS A 127 -9.79 -0.46 11.44
C LYS A 127 -9.78 0.99 11.02
N ASP A 128 -10.78 1.72 11.48
CA ASP A 128 -11.05 3.06 10.97
C ASP A 128 -10.04 4.10 11.42
N ARG A 129 -9.25 3.86 12.47
CA ARG A 129 -8.29 4.84 13.00
C ARG A 129 -6.87 4.29 13.03
N LEU A 130 -5.95 5.13 12.54
CA LEU A 130 -4.50 4.98 12.67
C LEU A 130 -4.00 5.82 13.85
N GLU A 131 -3.00 5.28 14.54
CA GLU A 131 -2.36 5.94 15.68
C GLU A 131 -0.87 6.06 15.39
N THR A 132 -0.22 7.02 16.03
CA THR A 132 1.21 7.29 15.81
C THR A 132 2.09 6.06 16.07
N HIS A 133 1.72 5.23 17.05
CA HIS A 133 2.47 4.00 17.34
C HIS A 133 2.39 2.96 16.20
N HIS A 134 1.32 2.97 15.40
CA HIS A 134 1.23 2.16 14.18
C HIS A 134 2.21 2.69 13.13
N LEU A 135 2.31 4.01 12.94
CA LEU A 135 3.27 4.61 12.02
C LEU A 135 4.72 4.37 12.47
N GLN A 136 4.99 4.32 13.78
CA GLN A 136 6.31 3.94 14.29
C GLN A 136 6.69 2.50 13.90
N LYS A 137 5.74 1.56 13.96
CA LYS A 137 5.95 0.17 13.50
C LYS A 137 6.10 0.06 11.98
N LEU A 138 5.54 1.01 11.23
CA LEU A 138 5.59 1.05 9.77
C LEU A 138 7.02 1.04 9.24
N GLN A 139 7.94 1.79 9.87
CA GLN A 139 9.33 1.88 9.43
C GLN A 139 10.00 0.49 9.40
N ALA A 140 9.84 -0.31 10.45
CA ALA A 140 10.42 -1.66 10.52
C ALA A 140 9.86 -2.61 9.44
N VAL A 141 8.56 -2.49 9.12
CA VAL A 141 7.95 -3.26 8.03
C VAL A 141 8.46 -2.79 6.68
N VAL A 142 8.58 -1.48 6.47
CA VAL A 142 9.14 -0.89 5.25
C VAL A 142 10.57 -1.36 5.01
N ASP A 143 11.41 -1.34 6.04
CA ASP A 143 12.81 -1.78 5.96
C ASP A 143 12.89 -3.26 5.55
N SER A 144 12.00 -4.09 6.13
CA SER A 144 11.88 -5.51 5.78
C SER A 144 11.46 -5.70 4.32
N LEU A 145 10.42 -5.00 3.86
CA LEU A 145 9.95 -5.08 2.47
C LEU A 145 11.00 -4.59 1.47
N LYS A 146 11.73 -3.51 1.80
CA LYS A 146 12.84 -3.01 0.98
C LYS A 146 13.99 -4.02 0.92
N ALA A 147 14.37 -4.62 2.04
CA ALA A 147 15.42 -5.64 2.06
C ALA A 147 15.05 -6.82 1.15
N ILE A 148 13.78 -7.23 1.17
CA ILE A 148 13.26 -8.26 0.28
C ILE A 148 13.33 -7.85 -1.20
N TYR A 149 12.92 -6.61 -1.53
CA TYR A 149 13.03 -6.06 -2.88
C TYR A 149 14.45 -6.12 -3.43
N ILE A 150 15.42 -5.69 -2.61
CA ILE A 150 16.83 -5.59 -3.03
C ILE A 150 17.48 -6.96 -3.15
N THR A 151 17.23 -7.85 -2.19
CA THR A 151 18.05 -9.06 -1.98
C THR A 151 17.39 -10.32 -2.55
N HIS A 152 16.05 -10.38 -2.62
CA HIS A 152 15.32 -11.63 -2.86
C HIS A 152 14.30 -11.49 -3.99
N LYS A 153 14.76 -11.45 -5.25
CA LYS A 153 13.89 -11.34 -6.44
C LYS A 153 12.70 -12.31 -6.46
N ARG A 154 12.91 -13.57 -6.05
CA ARG A 154 11.81 -14.57 -5.99
C ARG A 154 10.76 -14.20 -4.96
N LEU A 155 11.19 -13.81 -3.76
CA LEU A 155 10.29 -13.40 -2.70
C LEU A 155 9.57 -12.10 -3.07
N TRP A 156 10.26 -11.16 -3.71
CA TRP A 156 9.66 -9.95 -4.28
C TRP A 156 8.56 -10.27 -5.30
N ASN A 157 8.75 -11.25 -6.18
CA ASN A 157 7.68 -11.68 -7.10
C ASN A 157 6.46 -12.21 -6.34
N SER A 158 6.65 -12.99 -5.27
CA SER A 158 5.56 -13.42 -4.39
C SER A 158 4.87 -12.24 -3.71
N PHE A 159 5.62 -11.21 -3.33
CA PHE A 159 5.07 -9.97 -2.79
C PHE A 159 4.26 -9.19 -3.83
N ILE A 160 4.75 -9.05 -5.06
CA ILE A 160 3.98 -8.43 -6.16
C ILE A 160 2.68 -9.21 -6.40
N LEU A 161 2.74 -10.54 -6.44
CA LEU A 161 1.55 -11.38 -6.61
C LEU A 161 0.57 -11.20 -5.45
N THR A 162 1.06 -11.09 -4.22
CA THR A 162 0.23 -10.82 -3.04
C THR A 162 -0.41 -9.44 -3.12
N PHE A 163 0.37 -8.41 -3.48
CA PHE A 163 -0.13 -7.05 -3.66
C PHE A 163 -1.20 -6.98 -4.76
N ASN A 164 -0.95 -7.60 -5.91
CA ASN A 164 -1.94 -7.75 -6.98
C ASN A 164 -3.18 -8.53 -6.48
N GLY A 165 -2.98 -9.48 -5.57
CA GLY A 165 -4.08 -10.17 -4.90
C GLY A 165 -4.94 -9.29 -4.04
N CYS A 166 -4.32 -8.26 -3.46
CA CYS A 166 -5.00 -7.20 -2.77
C CYS A 166 -5.56 -6.14 -3.71
N THR A 167 -5.45 -6.22 -5.04
CA THR A 167 -6.08 -5.24 -5.95
C THR A 167 -7.35 -5.78 -6.61
N THR A 168 -8.28 -4.87 -6.91
CA THR A 168 -9.64 -5.21 -7.35
C THR A 168 -9.73 -5.98 -8.66
N ILE A 169 -8.78 -5.76 -9.58
CA ILE A 169 -8.77 -6.43 -10.89
C ILE A 169 -7.97 -7.74 -10.86
N HIS A 170 -7.05 -7.91 -9.91
CA HIS A 170 -6.08 -9.01 -9.94
C HIS A 170 -6.20 -10.02 -8.78
N TRP A 171 -7.18 -9.88 -7.89
CA TRP A 171 -7.44 -10.83 -6.80
C TRP A 171 -7.62 -12.27 -7.27
N GLN A 172 -8.25 -12.46 -8.43
CA GLN A 172 -8.49 -13.79 -9.03
C GLN A 172 -7.18 -14.49 -9.40
N VAL A 173 -6.23 -13.75 -9.99
CA VAL A 173 -4.92 -14.26 -10.38
C VAL A 173 -4.11 -14.62 -9.14
N ALA A 174 -4.13 -13.78 -8.11
CA ALA A 174 -3.43 -14.10 -6.87
C ALA A 174 -4.09 -15.26 -6.11
N PHE A 175 -5.41 -15.40 -6.17
CA PHE A 175 -6.11 -16.55 -5.62
C PHE A 175 -5.72 -17.84 -6.33
N ILE A 176 -5.58 -17.82 -7.67
CA ILE A 176 -5.07 -18.95 -8.45
C ILE A 176 -3.61 -19.24 -8.10
N CYS A 177 -2.74 -18.22 -8.01
CA CYS A 177 -1.34 -18.39 -7.62
C CYS A 177 -1.20 -18.91 -6.19
N PHE A 178 -2.01 -18.41 -5.25
CA PHE A 178 -2.08 -18.91 -3.88
C PHE A 178 -2.62 -20.34 -3.85
N GLY A 179 -3.66 -20.64 -4.62
CA GLY A 179 -4.23 -21.98 -4.74
C GLY A 179 -3.23 -22.98 -5.29
N ALA A 180 -2.51 -22.64 -6.35
CA ALA A 180 -1.46 -23.46 -6.93
C ALA A 180 -0.23 -23.60 -6.01
N ALA A 181 0.16 -22.52 -5.31
CA ALA A 181 1.22 -22.59 -4.31
C ALA A 181 0.81 -23.43 -3.10
N ALA A 182 -0.42 -23.30 -2.63
CA ALA A 182 -0.99 -24.12 -1.58
C ALA A 182 -1.03 -25.57 -2.05
N GLU A 183 -1.66 -25.90 -3.19
CA GLU A 183 -1.66 -27.24 -3.77
C GLU A 183 -0.26 -27.83 -3.90
N GLY A 184 0.71 -27.06 -4.41
CA GLY A 184 2.11 -27.49 -4.49
C GLY A 184 2.70 -27.80 -3.12
N ILE A 185 2.49 -26.94 -2.12
CA ILE A 185 2.91 -27.21 -0.74
C ILE A 185 2.18 -28.43 -0.17
N LEU A 186 0.88 -28.59 -0.40
CA LEU A 186 0.06 -29.70 0.10
C LEU A 186 0.39 -31.04 -0.57
N THR A 187 0.79 -31.01 -1.83
CA THR A 187 1.09 -32.19 -2.66
C THR A 187 2.53 -32.66 -2.44
N TYR A 188 3.45 -31.74 -2.18
CA TYR A 188 4.88 -32.04 -2.08
C TYR A 188 5.48 -31.85 -0.68
N GLU A 189 4.76 -31.32 0.32
CA GLU A 189 5.18 -31.46 1.73
C GLU A 189 4.92 -32.88 2.21
N ASN A 190 6.01 -33.60 2.50
CA ASN A 190 5.99 -34.84 3.28
C ASN A 190 5.97 -34.57 4.81
N GLY A 191 5.68 -33.34 5.24
CA GLY A 191 5.75 -32.89 6.63
C GLY A 191 4.36 -32.75 7.30
N PRO A 192 4.22 -33.06 8.60
CA PRO A 192 2.95 -32.91 9.28
C PRO A 192 2.68 -31.44 9.60
N GLY A 193 1.67 -30.85 8.95
CA GLY A 193 0.90 -29.76 9.57
C GLY A 193 0.58 -28.53 8.74
N VAL A 194 1.21 -28.27 7.59
CA VAL A 194 0.84 -27.10 6.78
C VAL A 194 -0.56 -27.29 6.19
N THR A 195 -0.90 -28.50 5.72
CA THR A 195 -2.26 -28.86 5.26
C THR A 195 -3.32 -28.61 6.30
N LYS A 196 -3.08 -29.03 7.55
CA LYS A 196 -4.02 -28.86 8.66
C LYS A 196 -4.17 -27.38 9.04
N ARG A 197 -3.08 -26.60 8.98
CA ARG A 197 -3.11 -25.15 9.28
C ARG A 197 -3.83 -24.37 8.18
N LEU A 198 -3.53 -24.63 6.90
CA LEU A 198 -4.18 -23.97 5.77
C LEU A 198 -5.67 -24.33 5.67
N ALA A 199 -6.02 -25.60 5.86
CA ALA A 199 -7.43 -26.02 5.91
C ALA A 199 -8.19 -25.35 7.06
N LYS A 200 -7.58 -25.20 8.25
CA LYS A 200 -8.18 -24.46 9.37
C LYS A 200 -8.34 -22.97 9.07
N SER A 201 -7.34 -22.33 8.47
CA SER A 201 -7.42 -20.92 8.07
C SER A 201 -8.50 -20.69 7.01
N PHE A 202 -8.60 -21.57 6.01
CA PHE A 202 -9.64 -21.51 4.98
C PHE A 202 -11.03 -21.78 5.57
N ALA A 203 -11.19 -22.75 6.45
CA ALA A 203 -12.45 -23.01 7.16
C ALA A 203 -12.88 -21.83 8.04
N CYS A 204 -11.92 -21.10 8.62
CA CYS A 204 -12.19 -19.88 9.38
C CYS A 204 -12.66 -18.74 8.45
N LEU A 205 -12.02 -18.57 7.29
CA LEU A 205 -12.38 -17.56 6.29
C LEU A 205 -13.71 -17.84 5.59
N THR A 206 -14.09 -19.10 5.44
CA THR A 206 -15.34 -19.52 4.77
C THR A 206 -16.51 -19.74 5.73
N LYS A 207 -16.28 -19.61 7.04
CA LYS A 207 -17.36 -19.63 8.03
C LYS A 207 -18.25 -18.39 7.86
N LYS A 208 -19.29 -18.53 7.04
CA LYS A 208 -20.40 -17.57 6.97
C LYS A 208 -20.99 -17.42 8.37
N ASN A 209 -21.12 -16.18 8.82
CA ASN A 209 -21.82 -15.77 10.03
C ASN A 209 -23.03 -16.68 10.34
N LYS A 210 -22.88 -17.54 11.35
CA LYS A 210 -23.97 -17.95 12.23
C LYS A 210 -23.62 -17.40 13.61
N SER A 211 -24.21 -16.25 13.93
CA SER A 211 -24.54 -15.62 15.23
C SER A 211 -23.76 -15.97 16.52
N PRO A 212 -23.76 -15.05 17.52
CA PRO A 212 -22.68 -14.89 18.48
C PRO A 212 -22.85 -15.79 19.69
N GLU A 213 -21.91 -16.68 19.98
CA GLU A 213 -21.80 -17.26 21.31
C GLU A 213 -20.39 -17.82 21.56
N ARG A 214 -19.74 -17.21 22.57
CA ARG A 214 -18.61 -17.70 23.37
C ARG A 214 -17.38 -18.23 22.60
N PHE A 215 -16.42 -17.33 22.38
CA PHE A 215 -15.03 -17.74 22.18
C PHE A 215 -14.53 -18.44 23.46
N CYS A 216 -14.36 -19.76 23.37
CA CYS A 216 -13.65 -20.53 24.37
C CYS A 216 -12.14 -20.31 24.15
N LEU A 217 -11.50 -19.68 25.14
CA LEU A 217 -10.07 -19.29 25.16
C LEU A 217 -9.10 -20.45 25.44
N SER A 218 -9.51 -21.70 25.23
CA SER A 218 -8.65 -22.86 25.49
C SER A 218 -8.29 -23.56 24.19
N CYS A 219 -7.19 -23.14 23.57
CA CYS A 219 -6.29 -23.94 22.72
C CYS A 219 -5.30 -22.99 22.01
N ILE A 220 -4.40 -22.40 22.81
CA ILE A 220 -3.05 -22.08 22.37
C ILE A 220 -2.22 -23.34 22.59
#